data_AF-A0A1M5INS6-F1
#
_entry.id   AF-A0A1M5INS6-F1
#
_cell.length_a   1.000
_cell.length_b   1.000
_cell.length_c   1.000
_cell.angle_alpha   90.00
_cell.angle_beta   90.00
_cell.angle_gamma   90.00
#
_symmetry.space_group_name_H-M   'P 1'
#
loop_
_entity.id
_entity.type
_entity.pdbx_description
1 polymer ?
#
loop_
_entity_poly.entity_id
_entity_poly.type
_entity_poly.pdbx_seq_one_letter_code
_entity_poly.pdbx_strand_id
1 'polypeptide(L)'
;MAGKSPVVASEEQQAALRTLAVSRDRGEADRARAVLLTLSGWTSPRIAEAFGVREDTVRLWRSDFARGGVEALKTSPAPGPAPVKAEAALRVARPLLEAPVADRHNWTLARLIGEIEAREGVTISKSRLSKVLRKKSSAGADRDTP
;
A
#
# COMPACT_ATOMS: atom_id res chain seq x y z
N MET A 1 -6.83 -17.26 -34.90
CA MET A 1 -5.55 -17.99 -34.73
C MET A 1 -4.92 -17.56 -33.42
N ALA A 2 -4.56 -18.57 -32.61
CA ALA A 2 -3.71 -18.61 -31.41
C ALA A 2 -3.79 -17.52 -30.33
N GLY A 3 -4.08 -17.97 -29.10
CA GLY A 3 -3.97 -17.16 -27.88
C GLY A 3 -4.79 -17.68 -26.71
N LYS A 4 -5.17 -18.96 -26.69
CA LYS A 4 -5.77 -19.60 -25.52
C LYS A 4 -4.64 -20.07 -24.62
N SER A 5 -3.96 -19.15 -23.92
CA SER A 5 -3.27 -19.57 -22.71
C SER A 5 -4.37 -19.90 -21.71
N PRO A 6 -4.55 -21.18 -21.32
CA PRO A 6 -5.60 -21.55 -20.39
C PRO A 6 -5.26 -20.90 -19.05
N VAL A 7 -6.14 -20.04 -18.57
CA VAL A 7 -6.10 -19.63 -17.17
C VAL A 7 -6.61 -20.83 -16.38
N VAL A 8 -5.80 -21.32 -15.46
CA VAL A 8 -6.14 -22.45 -14.57
C VAL A 8 -6.06 -21.94 -13.14
N ALA A 9 -6.94 -22.45 -12.27
CA ALA A 9 -6.97 -22.10 -10.86
C ALA A 9 -7.20 -23.34 -10.00
N SER A 10 -6.44 -23.47 -8.91
CA SER A 10 -6.70 -24.49 -7.88
C SER A 10 -8.03 -24.22 -7.16
N GLU A 11 -8.52 -25.18 -6.38
CA GLU A 11 -9.74 -24.99 -5.59
C GLU A 11 -9.59 -23.85 -4.57
N GLU A 12 -8.42 -23.73 -3.95
CA GLU A 12 -8.09 -22.64 -3.02
C GLU A 12 -8.09 -21.29 -3.74
N GLN A 13 -7.53 -21.22 -4.95
CA GLN A 13 -7.55 -20.01 -5.75
C GLN A 13 -8.96 -19.64 -6.19
N GLN A 14 -9.80 -20.62 -6.56
CA GLN A 14 -11.21 -20.37 -6.87
C GLN A 14 -11.99 -19.85 -5.65
N ALA A 15 -11.75 -20.41 -4.46
CA ALA A 15 -12.34 -19.92 -3.22
C ALA A 15 -11.91 -18.47 -2.93
N ALA A 16 -10.61 -18.18 -3.04
CA ALA A 16 -10.07 -16.83 -2.84
C ALA A 16 -10.59 -15.82 -3.88
N LEU A 17 -10.77 -16.23 -5.15
CA LEU A 17 -11.43 -15.41 -6.18
C LEU A 17 -12.88 -15.08 -5.81
N ARG A 18 -13.66 -16.05 -5.29
CA ARG A 18 -15.04 -15.82 -4.84
C ARG A 18 -15.09 -14.84 -3.67
N THR A 19 -14.14 -14.92 -2.73
CA THR A 19 -14.00 -13.95 -1.64
C THR A 19 -13.63 -12.56 -2.18
N LEU A 20 -12.68 -12.45 -3.10
CA LEU A 20 -12.26 -11.17 -3.67
C LEU A 20 -13.37 -10.54 -4.53
N ALA A 21 -14.19 -11.35 -5.20
CA ALA A 21 -15.33 -10.92 -6.01
C ALA A 21 -16.44 -10.19 -5.22
N VAL A 22 -16.41 -10.24 -3.88
CA VAL A 22 -17.31 -9.48 -2.99
C VAL A 22 -16.59 -8.37 -2.22
N SER A 23 -15.34 -8.05 -2.57
CA SER A 23 -14.59 -6.93 -1.99
C SER A 23 -15.31 -5.59 -2.19
N ARG A 24 -15.08 -4.67 -1.25
CA ARG A 24 -15.58 -3.29 -1.35
C ARG A 24 -14.80 -2.48 -2.39
N ASP A 25 -13.57 -2.88 -2.71
CA ASP A 25 -12.83 -2.32 -3.84
C ASP A 25 -13.43 -2.90 -5.14
N ARG A 26 -14.12 -2.05 -5.88
CA ARG A 26 -14.81 -2.46 -7.11
C ARG A 26 -13.84 -2.97 -8.16
N GLY A 27 -12.63 -2.40 -8.24
CA GLY A 27 -11.61 -2.81 -9.20
C GLY A 27 -11.08 -4.21 -8.90
N GLU A 28 -10.84 -4.53 -7.63
CA GLU A 28 -10.47 -5.89 -7.22
C GLU A 28 -11.60 -6.89 -7.50
N ALA A 29 -12.83 -6.52 -7.14
CA ALA A 29 -13.99 -7.39 -7.33
C ALA A 29 -14.24 -7.70 -8.81
N ASP A 30 -14.14 -6.71 -9.69
CA ASP A 30 -14.37 -6.88 -11.12
C ASP A 30 -13.28 -7.74 -11.78
N ARG A 31 -12.02 -7.53 -11.41
CA ARG A 31 -10.91 -8.41 -11.83
C ARG A 31 -11.14 -9.85 -11.42
N ALA A 32 -11.53 -10.09 -10.17
CA ALA A 32 -11.80 -11.43 -9.66
C ALA A 32 -12.96 -12.12 -10.39
N ARG A 33 -14.07 -11.40 -10.63
CA ARG A 33 -15.23 -11.90 -11.39
C ARG A 33 -14.86 -12.22 -12.84
N ALA A 34 -14.05 -11.37 -13.48
CA ALA A 34 -13.59 -11.62 -14.84
C ALA A 34 -12.76 -12.91 -14.95
N VAL A 35 -11.92 -13.21 -13.96
CA VAL A 35 -11.18 -14.48 -13.91
C VAL A 35 -12.12 -15.67 -13.67
N LEU A 36 -13.10 -15.56 -12.76
CA LEU A 36 -14.11 -16.61 -12.56
C LEU A 36 -14.92 -16.91 -13.82
N LEU A 37 -15.31 -15.88 -14.59
CA LEU A 37 -16.01 -16.06 -15.87
C LEU A 37 -15.10 -16.70 -16.92
N THR A 38 -13.81 -16.35 -16.93
CA THR A 38 -12.81 -16.99 -17.79
C THR A 38 -12.71 -18.49 -17.49
N LEU A 39 -12.65 -18.88 -16.21
CA LEU A 39 -12.64 -20.28 -15.78
C LEU A 39 -13.95 -21.01 -16.12
N SER A 40 -15.05 -20.26 -16.21
CA SER A 40 -16.36 -20.76 -16.66
C SER A 40 -16.50 -20.78 -18.19
N GLY A 41 -15.42 -20.55 -18.94
CA GLY A 41 -15.38 -20.66 -20.40
C GLY A 41 -15.76 -19.40 -21.17
N TRP A 42 -15.96 -18.24 -20.51
CA TRP A 42 -16.26 -16.99 -21.20
C TRP A 42 -15.03 -16.44 -21.94
N THR A 43 -15.28 -15.81 -23.09
CA THR A 43 -14.24 -15.20 -23.92
C THR A 43 -13.92 -13.78 -23.44
N SER A 44 -12.70 -13.29 -23.70
CA SER A 44 -12.31 -11.92 -23.34
C SER A 44 -13.23 -10.84 -23.93
N PRO A 45 -13.69 -10.91 -25.20
CA PRO A 45 -14.65 -9.94 -25.74
C PRO A 45 -15.97 -9.90 -24.96
N ARG A 46 -16.53 -11.07 -24.62
CA ARG A 46 -17.81 -11.18 -23.90
C ARG A 46 -17.70 -10.66 -22.47
N ILE A 47 -16.58 -10.93 -21.80
CA ILE A 47 -16.28 -10.38 -20.48
C ILE A 47 -16.12 -8.85 -20.58
N ALA A 48 -15.36 -8.37 -21.57
CA ALA A 48 -15.13 -6.94 -21.75
C ALA A 48 -16.43 -6.15 -21.92
N GLU A 49 -17.36 -6.67 -22.72
CA GLU A 49 -18.72 -6.13 -22.87
C GLU A 49 -19.49 -6.09 -21.54
N ALA A 50 -19.47 -7.19 -20.78
CA ALA A 50 -20.18 -7.28 -19.50
C ALA A 50 -19.66 -6.29 -18.43
N PHE A 51 -18.38 -5.95 -18.46
CA PHE A 51 -17.76 -4.99 -17.53
C PHE A 51 -17.60 -3.58 -18.09
N GLY A 52 -17.96 -3.33 -19.35
CA GLY A 52 -17.76 -2.04 -20.01
C GLY A 52 -16.29 -1.62 -20.13
N VAL A 53 -15.37 -2.57 -20.30
CA VAL A 53 -13.92 -2.34 -20.44
C VAL A 53 -13.42 -2.74 -21.82
N ARG A 54 -12.16 -2.40 -22.15
CA ARG A 54 -11.53 -2.89 -23.38
C ARG A 54 -11.14 -4.36 -23.24
N GLU A 55 -11.14 -5.10 -24.35
CA GLU A 55 -10.71 -6.50 -24.36
C GLU A 55 -9.29 -6.69 -23.81
N ASP A 56 -8.38 -5.76 -24.14
CA ASP A 56 -6.99 -5.77 -23.64
C ASP A 56 -6.91 -5.68 -22.11
N THR A 57 -7.85 -4.98 -21.48
CA THR A 57 -7.94 -4.90 -20.01
C THR A 57 -8.26 -6.27 -19.41
N VAL A 58 -9.17 -7.03 -20.02
CA VAL A 58 -9.47 -8.40 -19.58
C VAL A 58 -8.27 -9.32 -19.80
N ARG A 59 -7.57 -9.17 -20.93
CA ARG A 59 -6.33 -9.93 -21.21
C ARG A 59 -5.25 -9.65 -20.17
N LEU A 60 -5.10 -8.38 -19.76
CA LEU A 60 -4.19 -8.00 -18.68
C LEU A 60 -4.57 -8.68 -17.36
N TRP A 61 -5.84 -8.61 -16.93
CA TRP A 61 -6.28 -9.27 -15.69
C TRP A 61 -6.03 -10.77 -15.68
N ARG A 62 -6.29 -11.45 -16.81
CA ARG A 62 -5.99 -12.87 -17.00
C ARG A 62 -4.49 -13.16 -16.91
N SER A 63 -3.66 -12.30 -17.50
CA SER A 63 -2.20 -12.42 -17.46
C SER A 63 -1.65 -12.20 -16.04
N ASP A 64 -2.19 -11.23 -15.30
CA ASP A 64 -1.79 -10.95 -13.93
C ASP A 64 -2.13 -12.12 -13.01
N PHE A 65 -3.35 -12.66 -13.12
CA PHE A 65 -3.72 -13.86 -12.39
C PHE A 65 -2.86 -15.07 -12.76
N ALA A 66 -2.59 -15.30 -14.05
CA ALA A 66 -1.74 -16.42 -14.48
C ALA A 66 -0.31 -16.32 -13.92
N ARG A 67 0.19 -15.11 -13.69
CA ARG A 67 1.56 -14.84 -13.18
C ARG A 67 1.65 -14.84 -11.66
N GLY A 68 0.65 -14.31 -10.96
CA GLY A 68 0.72 -14.06 -9.51
C GLY A 68 -0.52 -14.47 -8.71
N GLY A 69 -1.43 -15.24 -9.31
CA GLY A 69 -2.64 -15.72 -8.66
C GLY A 69 -3.57 -14.59 -8.20
N VAL A 70 -4.30 -14.84 -7.13
CA VAL A 70 -5.31 -13.89 -6.60
C VAL A 70 -4.66 -12.60 -6.07
N GLU A 71 -3.44 -12.68 -5.52
CA GLU A 71 -2.75 -11.49 -5.00
C GLU A 71 -2.43 -10.47 -6.10
N ALA A 72 -2.16 -10.93 -7.32
CA ALA A 72 -1.91 -10.04 -8.46
C ALA A 72 -3.16 -9.25 -8.92
N LEU A 73 -4.36 -9.64 -8.47
CA LEU A 73 -5.61 -8.92 -8.78
C LEU A 73 -5.94 -7.84 -7.75
N LYS A 74 -5.31 -7.89 -6.57
CA LYS A 74 -5.52 -6.91 -5.52
C LYS A 74 -4.89 -5.57 -5.87
N THR A 75 -5.52 -4.50 -5.43
CA THR A 75 -4.97 -3.17 -5.58
C THR A 75 -3.79 -3.05 -4.62
N SER A 76 -2.57 -3.02 -5.16
CA SER A 76 -1.40 -2.55 -4.43
C SER A 76 -1.24 -1.07 -4.73
N PRO A 77 -1.70 -0.15 -3.85
CA PRO A 77 -1.44 1.27 -4.06
C PRO A 77 0.08 1.45 -4.10
N ALA A 78 0.57 1.99 -5.21
CA ALA A 78 1.99 2.30 -5.34
C ALA A 78 2.40 3.13 -4.11
N PRO A 79 3.50 2.77 -3.43
CA PRO A 79 4.00 3.60 -2.34
C PRO A 79 4.20 5.01 -2.91
N GLY A 80 3.53 5.99 -2.29
CA GLY A 80 3.72 7.39 -2.67
C GLY A 80 5.19 7.80 -2.55
N PRO A 81 5.57 9.00 -3.00
CA PRO A 81 6.94 9.48 -2.90
C PRO A 81 7.52 9.29 -1.51
N ALA A 82 8.80 8.93 -1.43
CA ALA A 82 9.51 8.73 -0.17
C ALA A 82 9.28 9.94 0.77
N PRO A 83 8.97 9.71 2.05
CA PRO A 83 8.62 10.79 2.97
C PRO A 83 9.87 11.51 3.51
N VAL A 84 10.72 12.02 2.60
CA VAL A 84 12.06 12.59 2.87
C VAL A 84 12.06 13.53 4.08
N LYS A 85 11.10 14.46 4.13
CA LYS A 85 11.01 15.43 5.23
C LYS A 85 10.70 14.79 6.59
N ALA A 86 9.88 13.74 6.60
CA ALA A 86 9.54 13.04 7.84
C ALA A 86 10.72 12.19 8.34
N GLU A 87 11.45 11.56 7.43
CA GLU A 87 12.64 10.77 7.76
C GLU A 87 13.77 11.65 8.30
N ALA A 88 14.06 12.77 7.63
CA ALA A 88 15.01 13.77 8.11
C ALA A 88 14.61 14.30 9.50
N ALA A 89 13.33 14.63 9.68
CA ALA A 89 12.81 15.07 10.98
C ALA A 89 13.02 14.03 12.09
N LEU A 90 12.83 12.74 11.81
CA LEU A 90 13.05 11.67 12.79
C LEU A 90 14.52 11.44 13.10
N ARG A 91 15.44 11.60 12.13
CA ARG A 91 16.88 11.48 12.37
C ARG A 91 17.38 12.51 13.38
N VAL A 92 16.83 13.72 13.36
CA VAL A 92 17.18 14.77 14.32
C VAL A 92 16.38 14.66 15.62
N ALA A 93 15.05 14.54 15.55
CA ALA A 93 14.20 14.63 16.73
C ALA A 93 14.35 13.42 17.66
N ARG A 94 14.56 12.21 17.13
CA ARG A 94 14.63 10.99 17.92
C ARG A 94 15.76 11.01 18.98
N PRO A 95 17.04 11.19 18.62
CA PRO A 95 18.11 11.20 19.62
C PRO A 95 17.96 12.34 20.64
N LEU A 96 17.46 13.52 20.21
CA LEU A 96 17.23 14.66 21.10
C LEU A 96 16.14 14.41 22.14
N LEU A 97 15.10 13.65 21.77
CA LEU A 97 14.00 13.29 22.66
C LEU A 97 14.26 12.02 23.48
N GLU A 98 15.26 11.22 23.13
CA GLU A 98 15.68 10.01 23.85
C GLU A 98 16.79 10.28 24.89
N ALA A 99 17.60 11.35 24.73
CA ALA A 99 18.65 11.76 25.68
C ALA A 99 18.14 11.82 27.14
N PRO A 100 18.94 11.64 28.21
CA PRO A 100 18.44 11.73 29.58
C PRO A 100 17.77 13.07 29.89
N VAL A 101 16.66 13.07 30.65
CA VAL A 101 15.88 14.30 30.95
C VAL A 101 16.72 15.38 31.64
N ALA A 102 17.71 14.99 32.43
CA ALA A 102 18.67 15.88 33.08
C ALA A 102 19.46 16.75 32.08
N ASP A 103 19.67 16.26 30.85
CA ASP A 103 20.44 16.92 29.80
C ASP A 103 19.55 17.49 28.68
N ARG A 104 18.23 17.44 28.84
CA ARG A 104 17.29 17.92 27.82
C ARG A 104 17.04 19.41 27.92
N HIS A 105 17.33 20.10 26.83
CA HIS A 105 16.68 21.39 26.56
C HIS A 105 15.14 21.21 26.49
N ASN A 106 14.36 22.21 26.90
CA ASN A 106 12.90 22.15 26.75
C ASN A 106 12.53 22.25 25.26
N TRP A 107 12.36 21.09 24.62
CA TRP A 107 12.08 20.97 23.19
C TRP A 107 10.61 21.24 22.88
N THR A 108 10.33 22.43 22.34
CA THR A 108 9.06 22.69 21.68
C THR A 108 9.12 22.25 20.22
N LEU A 109 7.96 22.01 19.60
CA LEU A 109 7.90 21.71 18.17
C LEU A 109 8.57 22.79 17.30
N ALA A 110 8.49 24.07 17.71
CA ALA A 110 9.14 25.15 16.98
C ALA A 110 10.68 25.05 17.04
N ARG A 111 11.24 24.71 18.21
CA ARG A 111 12.68 24.49 18.36
C ARG A 111 13.15 23.28 17.57
N LEU A 112 12.38 22.19 17.59
CA LEU A 112 12.69 21.01 16.78
C LEU A 112 12.68 21.32 15.28
N ILE A 113 11.75 22.13 14.79
CA ILE A 113 11.75 22.57 13.38
C ILE A 113 13.04 23.31 13.04
N GLY A 114 13.45 24.28 13.88
CA GLY A 114 14.69 25.02 13.67
C GLY A 114 15.92 24.11 13.68
N GLU A 115 15.96 23.14 14.59
CA GLU A 115 17.07 22.18 14.68
C GLU A 115 17.10 21.23 13.47
N ILE A 116 15.94 20.80 12.98
CA ILE A 116 15.82 19.98 11.76
C ILE A 116 16.30 20.78 10.55
N GLU A 117 15.90 22.04 10.44
CA GLU A 117 16.35 22.91 9.36
C GLU A 117 17.86 23.15 9.41
N ALA A 118 18.42 23.38 10.61
CA ALA A 118 19.85 23.60 10.80
C ALA A 118 20.70 22.36 10.47
N ARG A 119 20.26 21.15 10.82
CA ARG A 119 21.05 19.91 10.63
C ARG A 119 20.82 19.23 9.29
N GLU A 120 19.59 19.31 8.76
CA GLU A 120 19.17 18.55 7.58
C GLU A 120 18.83 19.44 6.38
N GLY A 121 18.79 20.77 6.55
CA GLY A 121 18.44 21.71 5.47
C GLY A 121 16.99 21.59 4.99
N VAL A 122 16.11 20.94 5.78
CA VAL A 122 14.72 20.65 5.40
C VAL A 122 13.74 21.32 6.34
N THR A 123 12.88 22.17 5.79
CA THR A 123 11.77 22.76 6.54
C THR A 123 10.54 21.84 6.55
N ILE A 124 10.05 21.52 7.75
CA ILE A 124 8.83 20.72 8.01
C ILE A 124 7.82 21.55 8.82
N SER A 125 6.54 21.46 8.47
CA SER A 125 5.50 22.20 9.23
C SER A 125 5.27 21.59 10.61
N LYS A 126 4.86 22.43 11.57
CA LYS A 126 4.51 22.01 12.95
C LYS A 126 3.48 20.88 13.00
N SER A 127 2.44 20.97 12.17
CA SER A 127 1.39 19.95 12.10
C SER A 127 1.91 18.62 11.55
N ARG A 128 2.79 18.66 10.54
CA ARG A 128 3.40 17.46 9.98
C ARG A 128 4.39 16.83 10.95
N LEU A 129 5.24 17.63 11.60
CA LEU A 129 6.17 17.16 12.63
C LEU A 129 5.42 16.48 13.78
N SER A 130 4.35 17.09 14.29
CA SER A 130 3.53 16.48 15.34
C SER A 130 2.95 15.11 14.92
N LYS A 131 2.44 14.99 13.69
CA LYS A 131 1.95 13.71 13.15
C LYS A 131 3.06 12.65 13.05
N VAL A 132 4.24 13.05 12.59
CA VAL A 132 5.41 12.16 12.44
C VAL A 132 5.86 11.63 13.79
N LEU A 133 5.98 12.50 14.80
CA LEU A 133 6.38 12.11 16.15
C LEU A 133 5.34 11.18 16.82
N ARG A 134 4.04 11.46 16.68
CA ARG A 134 2.96 10.61 17.22
C ARG A 134 2.91 9.22 16.58
N LYS A 135 3.07 9.14 15.26
CA LYS A 135 3.09 7.85 14.55
C LYS A 135 4.24 6.95 15.03
N LYS A 136 5.36 7.54 15.46
CA LYS A 136 6.51 6.79 15.98
C LYS A 136 6.34 6.41 17.45
N SER A 137 5.72 7.24 18.28
CA SER A 137 5.45 6.90 19.69
C SER A 137 4.47 5.72 19.82
N SER A 138 3.48 5.60 18.93
CA SER A 138 2.59 4.43 18.90
C SER A 138 3.25 3.13 18.43
N ALA A 139 4.40 3.22 17.74
CA ALA A 139 5.16 2.07 17.26
C ALA A 139 6.29 1.65 18.23
N GLY A 140 6.49 2.38 19.32
CA GLY A 140 7.51 2.12 20.35
C GLY A 140 6.95 1.77 21.73
N ALA A 141 5.62 1.68 21.88
CA ALA A 141 4.96 1.35 23.16
C ALA A 141 4.89 -0.16 23.46
N ASP A 142 5.52 -1.00 22.62
CA ASP A 142 5.51 -2.45 22.76
C ASP A 142 6.96 -2.94 22.88
N ARG A 143 7.59 -2.59 23.99
CA ARG A 143 8.73 -3.30 24.61
C ARG A 143 9.08 -2.63 25.94
N ASP A 144 9.28 -3.51 26.91
CA ASP A 144 9.79 -3.30 28.26
C ASP A 144 8.73 -3.02 29.34
N THR A 145 8.29 -4.10 29.97
CA THR A 145 8.11 -4.14 31.43
C THR A 145 8.63 -5.51 31.89
N PRO A 146 9.45 -5.58 32.97
CA PRO A 146 10.17 -6.78 33.40
C PRO A 146 9.27 -7.94 33.86
#